data_AF-A0A7J3XF13-F1
#
_entry.id   AF-A0A7J3XF13-F1
#
_cell.length_a   1.000
_cell.length_b   1.000
_cell.length_c   1.000
_cell.angle_alpha   90.00
_cell.angle_beta   90.00
_cell.angle_gamma   90.00
#
_symmetry.space_group_name_H-M   'P 1'
#
loop_
_entity.id
_entity.type
_entity.pdbx_description
1 polymer ?
#
loop_
_entity_poly.entity_id
_entity_poly.type
_entity_poly.pdbx_seq_one_letter_code
_entity_poly.pdbx_strand_id
1 'polypeptide(L)'
;MLKVVKLGGAVITFKESYRSLREDVLSRLLRELAQYYSETGAQIVLVHGGGSFGHAVVSECLGRRGYIDPTCYSATADAMDQLSGFVRRVAIELGLPAVSIAPRSICFISSGSAVCNLDIFRELVSRGLTPVTYGDVVCSDRGFEILSGDTLAWLLARELGAGELIFV
;
A
#
# COMPACT_ATOMS: atom_id res chain seq x y z
N MET A 1 -15.07 -13.50 6.60
CA MET A 1 -14.96 -13.14 5.16
C MET A 1 -13.88 -12.08 5.02
N LEU A 2 -13.01 -12.22 4.03
CA LEU A 2 -11.90 -11.28 3.80
C LEU A 2 -12.40 -9.99 3.11
N LYS A 3 -11.92 -8.84 3.58
CA LYS A 3 -12.12 -7.52 2.96
C LYS A 3 -10.77 -7.00 2.48
N VAL A 4 -10.73 -6.39 1.29
CA VAL A 4 -9.60 -5.56 0.86
C VAL A 4 -10.02 -4.10 0.92
N VAL A 5 -9.29 -3.29 1.67
CA VAL A 5 -9.58 -1.87 1.84
C VAL A 5 -8.42 -1.07 1.30
N LYS A 6 -8.69 -0.18 0.35
CA LYS A 6 -7.71 0.77 -0.15
C LYS A 6 -7.95 2.16 0.42
N LEU A 7 -6.93 2.74 1.04
CA LEU A 7 -6.88 4.15 1.42
C LEU A 7 -6.15 4.96 0.34
N GLY A 8 -6.84 5.89 -0.31
CA GLY A 8 -6.27 6.79 -1.28
C GLY A 8 -5.14 7.64 -0.69
N GLY A 9 -4.04 7.81 -1.44
CA GLY A 9 -2.91 8.64 -0.99
C GLY A 9 -3.31 10.10 -0.72
N ALA A 10 -4.24 10.64 -1.52
CA ALA A 10 -4.78 11.98 -1.33
C ALA A 10 -5.66 12.13 -0.08
N VAL A 11 -6.22 11.02 0.42
CA VAL A 11 -7.05 10.98 1.63
C VAL A 11 -6.19 11.04 2.88
N ILE A 12 -5.05 10.35 2.88
CA ILE A 12 -4.17 10.22 4.07
C ILE A 12 -2.97 11.16 4.05
N THR A 13 -2.77 11.94 2.98
CA THR A 13 -1.66 12.90 2.85
C THR A 13 -2.10 14.25 2.29
N PHE A 14 -1.29 15.28 2.49
CA PHE A 14 -1.46 16.59 1.85
C PHE A 14 -0.62 16.67 0.58
N LYS A 15 -1.27 16.72 -0.59
CA LYS A 15 -0.59 16.76 -1.91
C LYS A 15 0.39 17.94 -2.05
N GLU A 16 0.04 19.09 -1.47
CA GLU A 16 0.81 20.33 -1.53
C GLU A 16 2.06 20.35 -0.62
N SER A 17 2.21 19.35 0.26
CA SER A 17 3.30 19.32 1.24
C SER A 17 4.00 17.97 1.25
N TYR A 18 5.28 17.98 0.90
CA TYR A 18 6.11 16.77 0.81
C TYR A 18 6.15 16.04 2.16
N ARG A 19 5.89 14.72 2.13
CA ARG A 19 5.88 13.84 3.31
C ARG A 19 4.96 14.31 4.45
N SER A 20 3.82 14.89 4.11
CA SER A 20 2.85 15.42 5.08
C SER A 20 1.61 14.54 5.20
N LEU A 21 1.35 14.04 6.40
CA LEU A 21 0.21 13.18 6.73
C LEU A 21 -1.01 13.99 7.15
N ARG A 22 -2.19 13.50 6.79
CA ARG A 22 -3.46 13.86 7.42
C ARG A 22 -3.68 12.94 8.61
N GLU A 23 -2.96 13.18 9.70
CA GLU A 23 -2.90 12.26 10.85
C GLU A 23 -4.28 12.01 11.48
N ASP A 24 -5.11 13.05 11.55
CA ASP A 24 -6.49 12.99 12.02
C ASP A 24 -7.35 12.06 11.15
N VAL A 25 -7.25 12.22 9.82
CA VAL A 25 -7.99 11.40 8.86
C VAL A 25 -7.50 9.96 8.88
N LEU A 26 -6.18 9.75 8.87
CA LEU A 26 -5.59 8.41 8.93
C LEU A 26 -6.00 7.69 10.22
N SER A 27 -5.89 8.35 11.37
CA SER A 27 -6.24 7.78 12.67
C SER A 27 -7.73 7.46 12.76
N ARG A 28 -8.60 8.31 12.22
CA ARG A 28 -10.04 8.05 12.17
C ARG A 28 -10.36 6.82 11.32
N LEU A 29 -9.84 6.76 10.10
CA LEU A 29 -10.08 5.63 9.18
C LEU A 29 -9.56 4.31 9.76
N LEU A 30 -8.35 4.31 10.32
CA LEU A 30 -7.79 3.10 10.94
C LEU A 30 -8.56 2.70 12.21
N ARG A 31 -9.13 3.65 12.95
CA ARG A 31 -9.96 3.36 14.12
C ARG A 31 -11.27 2.68 13.73
N GLU A 32 -11.91 3.17 12.66
CA GLU A 32 -13.11 2.53 12.10
C GLU A 32 -12.82 1.09 11.66
N LEU A 33 -11.67 0.86 11.01
CA LEU A 33 -11.23 -0.50 10.64
C LEU A 33 -10.91 -1.38 11.85
N ALA A 34 -10.26 -0.82 12.88
CA ALA A 34 -9.93 -1.54 14.10
C ALA A 34 -11.17 -1.96 14.89
N GLN A 35 -12.17 -1.07 14.96
CA GLN A 35 -13.46 -1.36 15.56
C GLN A 35 -14.20 -2.46 14.77
N TYR A 36 -14.25 -2.35 13.45
CA TYR A 36 -14.86 -3.40 12.62
C TYR A 36 -14.17 -4.76 12.79
N TYR A 37 -12.84 -4.78 12.83
CA TYR A 37 -12.05 -5.98 13.09
C TYR A 37 -12.39 -6.61 14.46
N SER A 38 -12.43 -5.81 15.52
CA SER A 38 -12.67 -6.31 16.88
C SER A 38 -14.11 -6.81 17.10
N GLU A 39 -15.09 -6.15 16.48
CA GLU A 39 -16.51 -6.49 16.62
C GLU A 39 -16.90 -7.72 15.79
N THR A 40 -16.29 -7.93 14.63
CA THR A 40 -16.72 -8.96 13.66
C THR A 40 -15.74 -10.11 13.48
N GLY A 41 -14.48 -9.95 13.89
CA GLY A 41 -13.41 -10.89 13.57
C GLY A 41 -13.12 -10.99 12.06
N ALA A 42 -13.54 -9.99 11.26
CA ALA A 42 -13.29 -9.98 9.83
C ALA A 42 -11.80 -9.89 9.52
N GLN A 43 -11.36 -10.63 8.51
CA GLN A 43 -10.00 -10.53 7.98
C GLN A 43 -9.90 -9.31 7.06
N ILE A 44 -8.83 -8.53 7.20
CA ILE A 44 -8.62 -7.30 6.45
C ILE A 44 -7.24 -7.36 5.78
N VAL A 45 -7.17 -6.98 4.51
CA VAL A 45 -5.94 -6.58 3.83
C VAL A 45 -6.06 -5.10 3.52
N LEU A 46 -5.09 -4.33 3.99
CA LEU A 46 -5.04 -2.88 3.82
C LEU A 46 -4.08 -2.52 2.68
N VAL A 47 -4.51 -1.66 1.78
CA VAL A 47 -3.69 -1.07 0.72
C VAL A 47 -3.68 0.44 0.89
N HIS A 48 -2.54 1.12 0.77
CA HIS A 48 -2.53 2.58 0.72
C HIS A 48 -1.84 3.14 -0.51
N GLY A 49 -2.29 4.31 -0.97
CA GLY A 49 -1.60 5.06 -2.02
C GLY A 49 -0.30 5.69 -1.53
N GLY A 50 0.53 6.17 -2.47
CA GLY A 50 1.80 6.82 -2.14
C GLY A 50 1.69 8.28 -1.69
N GLY A 51 0.57 8.96 -1.98
CA GLY A 51 0.33 10.33 -1.53
C GLY A 51 1.47 11.29 -1.86
N SER A 52 1.70 12.29 -1.01
CA SER A 52 2.82 13.23 -1.10
C SER A 52 4.19 12.64 -0.74
N PHE A 53 4.28 11.34 -0.46
CA PHE A 53 5.54 10.62 -0.28
C PHE A 53 6.01 10.09 -1.63
N GLY A 54 5.30 9.10 -2.18
CA GLY A 54 5.68 8.45 -3.44
C GLY A 54 5.52 9.36 -4.67
N HIS A 55 4.38 10.04 -4.81
CA HIS A 55 4.12 10.83 -6.03
C HIS A 55 5.09 11.99 -6.17
N ALA A 56 5.48 12.63 -5.06
CA ALA A 56 6.41 13.75 -5.09
C ALA A 56 7.79 13.31 -5.63
N VAL A 57 8.33 12.21 -5.10
CA VAL A 57 9.63 11.67 -5.55
C VAL A 57 9.57 11.25 -7.02
N VAL A 58 8.54 10.47 -7.40
CA VAL A 58 8.40 9.99 -8.78
C VAL A 58 8.23 11.15 -9.77
N SER A 59 7.42 12.16 -9.42
CA SER A 59 7.21 13.32 -10.29
C SER A 59 8.50 14.12 -10.49
N GLU A 60 9.31 14.29 -9.45
CA GLU A 60 10.62 14.95 -9.55
C GLU A 60 11.58 14.15 -10.45
N CYS A 61 11.65 12.83 -10.28
CA CYS A 61 12.50 11.98 -11.11
C CYS A 61 12.11 12.05 -12.58
N LEU A 62 10.81 11.85 -12.87
CA LEU A 62 10.29 11.88 -14.24
C LEU A 62 10.44 13.27 -14.86
N GLY A 63 10.21 14.34 -14.10
CA GLY A 63 10.43 15.70 -14.58
C GLY A 63 11.88 15.99 -14.95
N ARG A 64 12.85 15.40 -14.25
CA ARG A 64 14.28 15.59 -14.53
C ARG A 64 14.83 14.68 -15.62
N ARG A 65 14.39 13.42 -15.67
CA ARG A 65 15.03 12.35 -16.47
C ARG A 65 14.11 11.74 -17.52
N GLY A 66 12.80 11.80 -17.34
CA GLY A 66 11.81 11.12 -18.18
C GLY A 66 11.63 9.62 -17.90
N TYR A 67 12.40 9.04 -16.97
CA TYR A 67 12.32 7.64 -16.57
C TYR A 67 12.73 7.44 -15.10
N ILE A 68 12.47 6.24 -14.57
CA ILE A 68 12.88 5.82 -13.23
C ILE A 68 14.25 5.14 -13.34
N ASP A 69 15.26 5.72 -12.71
CA ASP A 69 16.62 5.16 -12.61
C ASP A 69 16.84 4.50 -11.23
N PRO A 70 18.00 3.84 -10.97
CA PRO A 70 18.25 3.21 -9.68
C PRO A 70 18.17 4.16 -8.49
N THR A 71 18.59 5.42 -8.66
CA THR A 71 18.49 6.44 -7.61
C THR A 71 17.05 6.79 -7.30
N CYS A 72 16.21 6.95 -8.33
CA CYS A 72 14.79 7.19 -8.17
C CYS A 72 14.08 6.00 -7.52
N TYR A 73 14.44 4.78 -7.92
CA TYR A 73 13.92 3.56 -7.33
C TYR A 73 14.19 3.53 -5.83
N SER A 74 15.44 3.71 -5.40
CA SER A 74 15.80 3.70 -3.98
C SER A 74 15.14 4.82 -3.18
N ALA A 75 15.04 6.03 -3.75
CA ALA A 75 14.43 7.18 -3.07
C ALA A 75 12.90 7.02 -2.94
N THR A 76 12.26 6.44 -3.95
CA THR A 76 10.81 6.15 -3.92
C THR A 76 10.52 5.06 -2.90
N ALA A 77 11.32 3.98 -2.88
CA ALA A 77 11.20 2.91 -1.90
C ALA A 77 11.33 3.42 -0.45
N ASP A 78 12.33 4.26 -0.16
CA ASP A 78 12.50 4.91 1.15
C ASP A 78 11.27 5.74 1.55
N ALA A 79 10.76 6.58 0.64
CA ALA A 79 9.59 7.41 0.91
C ALA A 79 8.33 6.56 1.19
N MET A 80 8.17 5.47 0.45
CA MET A 80 7.04 4.54 0.63
C MET A 80 7.15 3.73 1.92
N ASP A 81 8.36 3.32 2.31
CA ASP A 81 8.61 2.65 3.59
C ASP A 81 8.28 3.56 4.77
N GLN A 82 8.62 4.85 4.68
CA GLN A 82 8.27 5.83 5.70
C GLN A 82 6.75 5.94 5.87
N LEU A 83 6.02 6.15 4.77
CA LEU A 83 4.55 6.23 4.80
C LEU A 83 3.93 4.95 5.36
N SER A 84 4.36 3.78 4.87
CA SER A 84 3.87 2.50 5.38
C SER A 84 4.19 2.29 6.85
N GLY A 85 5.36 2.75 7.30
CA GLY A 85 5.75 2.76 8.70
C GLY A 85 4.79 3.56 9.57
N PHE A 86 4.35 4.74 9.12
CA PHE A 86 3.33 5.53 9.83
C PHE A 86 1.97 4.83 9.87
N VAL A 87 1.47 4.37 8.71
CA VAL A 87 0.18 3.66 8.61
C VAL A 87 0.17 2.43 9.53
N ARG A 88 1.22 1.62 9.48
CA ARG A 88 1.36 0.42 10.32
C ARG A 88 1.42 0.76 11.80
N ARG A 89 2.19 1.78 12.21
CA ARG A 89 2.27 2.17 13.63
C ARG A 89 0.91 2.56 14.19
N VAL A 90 0.20 3.45 13.50
CA VAL A 90 -1.15 3.89 13.92
C VAL A 90 -2.13 2.71 13.96
N ALA A 91 -2.07 1.79 12.99
CA ALA A 91 -2.91 0.60 13.00
C ALA A 91 -2.65 -0.29 14.22
N ILE A 92 -1.38 -0.55 14.55
CA ILE A 92 -0.99 -1.33 15.74
C ILE A 92 -1.45 -0.65 17.02
N GLU A 93 -1.25 0.66 17.15
CA GLU A 93 -1.68 1.45 18.32
C GLU A 93 -3.20 1.38 18.54
N LEU A 94 -3.98 1.21 17.47
CA LEU A 94 -5.44 1.07 17.51
C LEU A 94 -5.91 -0.39 17.67
N GLY A 95 -5.00 -1.35 17.76
CA GLY A 95 -5.32 -2.76 17.99
C GLY A 95 -5.49 -3.61 16.73
N LEU A 96 -5.17 -3.08 15.53
CA LEU A 96 -5.07 -3.89 14.32
C LEU A 96 -3.69 -4.57 14.26
N PRO A 97 -3.60 -5.91 14.16
CA PRO A 97 -2.33 -6.62 14.11
C PRO A 97 -1.67 -6.49 12.73
N ALA A 98 -1.20 -5.28 12.42
CA ALA A 98 -0.76 -4.87 11.08
C ALA A 98 0.70 -5.23 10.78
N VAL A 99 0.95 -5.80 9.61
CA VAL A 99 2.30 -6.14 9.12
C VAL A 99 2.48 -5.63 7.69
N SER A 100 3.55 -4.87 7.45
CA SER A 100 3.81 -4.29 6.11
C SER A 100 4.45 -5.30 5.16
N ILE A 101 3.99 -5.31 3.90
CA ILE A 101 4.56 -6.07 2.80
C ILE A 101 4.85 -5.11 1.66
N ALA A 102 6.13 -4.90 1.38
CA ALA A 102 6.58 -4.07 0.27
C ALA A 102 6.31 -4.78 -1.06
N PRO A 103 5.54 -4.20 -2.00
CA PRO A 103 5.26 -4.84 -3.29
C PRO A 103 6.52 -5.15 -4.07
N ARG A 104 7.55 -4.30 -3.97
CA ARG A 104 8.84 -4.48 -4.63
C ARG A 104 9.61 -5.75 -4.23
N SER A 105 9.22 -6.38 -3.12
CA SER A 105 9.80 -7.65 -2.68
C SER A 105 9.09 -8.88 -3.24
N ILE A 106 7.90 -8.71 -3.84
CA ILE A 106 7.02 -9.83 -4.21
C ILE A 106 6.40 -9.70 -5.61
N CYS A 107 6.49 -8.52 -6.23
CA CYS A 107 5.87 -8.20 -7.51
C CYS A 107 6.90 -7.82 -8.58
N PHE A 108 6.57 -8.17 -9.81
CA PHE A 108 7.30 -7.78 -11.02
C PHE A 108 6.29 -7.42 -12.11
N ILE A 109 6.55 -6.38 -12.90
CA ILE A 109 5.70 -6.01 -14.04
C ILE A 109 6.24 -6.65 -15.31
N SER A 110 5.52 -7.64 -15.85
CA SER A 110 5.84 -8.26 -17.13
C SER A 110 4.75 -8.00 -18.16
N SER A 111 5.15 -7.58 -19.36
CA SER A 111 4.23 -7.26 -20.45
C SER A 111 3.06 -6.33 -20.05
N GLY A 112 3.33 -5.35 -19.17
CA GLY A 112 2.33 -4.40 -18.66
C GLY A 112 1.38 -4.93 -17.58
N SER A 113 1.57 -6.17 -17.11
CA SER A 113 0.78 -6.79 -16.05
C SER A 113 1.61 -7.07 -14.80
N ALA A 114 1.02 -6.87 -13.62
CA ALA A 114 1.67 -7.21 -12.36
C ALA A 114 1.59 -8.72 -12.08
N VAL A 115 2.74 -9.34 -11.86
CA VAL A 115 2.89 -10.72 -11.41
C VAL A 115 3.42 -10.69 -9.98
N CYS A 116 2.65 -11.18 -9.01
CA CYS A 116 2.99 -11.10 -7.59
C CYS A 116 2.90 -12.47 -6.90
N ASN A 117 3.86 -12.79 -6.03
CA ASN A 117 3.73 -13.92 -5.10
C ASN A 117 2.90 -13.50 -3.88
N LEU A 118 1.72 -14.09 -3.72
CA LEU A 118 0.75 -13.74 -2.67
C LEU A 118 0.67 -14.77 -1.54
N ASP A 119 1.53 -15.78 -1.52
CA ASP A 119 1.47 -16.85 -0.51
C ASP A 119 1.65 -16.29 0.90
N ILE A 120 2.52 -15.29 1.05
CA ILE A 120 2.70 -14.60 2.32
C ILE A 120 1.44 -13.86 2.77
N PHE A 121 0.62 -13.31 1.87
CA PHE A 121 -0.65 -12.69 2.27
C PHE A 121 -1.63 -13.73 2.81
N ARG A 122 -1.73 -14.89 2.15
CA ARG A 122 -2.59 -16.00 2.59
C ARG A 122 -2.19 -16.48 3.98
N GLU A 123 -0.89 -16.64 4.21
CA GLU A 123 -0.35 -17.11 5.48
C GLU A 123 -0.56 -16.12 6.64
N LEU A 124 -0.39 -14.82 6.37
CA LEU A 124 -0.64 -13.79 7.38
C LEU A 124 -2.13 -13.68 7.71
N VAL A 125 -2.99 -13.67 6.68
CA VAL A 125 -4.45 -13.61 6.86
C VAL A 125 -4.97 -14.83 7.62
N SER A 126 -4.50 -16.04 7.30
CA SER A 126 -4.93 -17.27 8.00
C SER A 126 -4.53 -17.30 9.48
N ARG A 127 -3.48 -16.55 9.85
CA ARG A 127 -3.00 -16.38 11.23
C ARG A 127 -3.60 -15.17 11.94
N GLY A 128 -4.58 -14.50 11.35
CA GLY A 128 -5.26 -13.36 11.97
C GLY A 128 -4.47 -12.05 11.93
N LEU A 129 -3.40 -11.98 11.14
CA LEU A 129 -2.69 -10.72 10.90
C LEU A 129 -3.39 -9.91 9.81
N THR A 130 -3.17 -8.60 9.82
CA THR A 130 -3.67 -7.66 8.80
C THR A 130 -2.50 -7.25 7.90
N PRO A 131 -2.33 -7.84 6.70
CA PRO A 131 -1.33 -7.37 5.75
C PRO A 131 -1.60 -5.92 5.33
N VAL A 132 -0.56 -5.09 5.35
CA VAL A 132 -0.57 -3.72 4.84
C VAL A 132 0.38 -3.65 3.66
N THR A 133 -0.10 -3.27 2.49
CA THR A 133 0.72 -3.02 1.31
C THR A 133 0.35 -1.68 0.69
N TYR A 134 1.01 -1.30 -0.40
CA TYR A 134 0.93 0.07 -0.91
C TYR A 134 1.32 0.17 -2.37
N GLY A 135 0.98 1.29 -3.03
CA GLY A 135 1.56 1.57 -4.34
C GLY A 135 3.06 1.82 -4.22
N ASP A 136 3.88 1.20 -5.07
CA ASP A 136 5.34 1.23 -4.95
C ASP A 136 6.04 1.18 -6.31
N VAL A 137 7.34 1.46 -6.33
CA VAL A 137 8.21 1.19 -7.48
C VAL A 137 8.60 -0.29 -7.50
N VAL A 138 8.56 -0.93 -8.66
CA VAL A 138 8.90 -2.35 -8.83
C VAL A 138 9.75 -2.58 -10.07
N CYS A 139 10.44 -3.73 -10.12
CA CYS A 139 11.15 -4.17 -11.33
C CYS A 139 10.15 -4.57 -12.43
N SER A 140 10.59 -4.41 -13.68
CA SER A 140 9.80 -4.73 -14.87
C SER A 140 10.68 -5.18 -16.04
N ASP A 141 10.04 -5.69 -17.10
CA ASP A 141 10.71 -5.98 -18.39
C ASP A 141 11.36 -4.73 -19.02
N ARG A 142 10.98 -3.53 -18.56
CA ARG A 142 11.45 -2.23 -19.07
C ARG A 142 12.38 -1.50 -18.09
N GLY A 143 12.90 -2.19 -17.07
CA GLY A 143 13.67 -1.60 -15.98
C GLY A 143 12.80 -1.42 -14.74
N PHE A 144 12.36 -0.19 -14.45
CA PHE A 144 11.56 0.12 -13.26
C PHE A 144 10.23 0.79 -13.61
N GLU A 145 9.16 0.37 -12.97
CA GLU A 145 7.80 0.88 -13.19
C GLU A 145 7.07 1.11 -11.87
N ILE A 146 6.02 1.93 -11.89
CA ILE A 146 5.15 2.15 -10.73
C ILE A 146 4.02 1.14 -10.75
N LEU A 147 3.92 0.35 -9.69
CA LEU A 147 2.77 -0.49 -9.41
C LEU A 147 1.79 0.29 -8.53
N SER A 148 0.66 0.70 -9.11
CA SER A 148 -0.33 1.49 -8.38
C SER A 148 -1.02 0.68 -7.28
N GLY A 149 -1.39 1.35 -6.19
CA GLY A 149 -2.18 0.71 -5.14
C GLY A 149 -3.57 0.25 -5.62
N ASP A 150 -4.12 0.84 -6.69
CA ASP A 150 -5.41 0.39 -7.27
C ASP A 150 -5.27 -0.98 -7.90
N THR A 151 -4.21 -1.16 -8.70
CA THR A 151 -3.88 -2.45 -9.33
C THR A 151 -3.66 -3.52 -8.28
N LEU A 152 -2.89 -3.20 -7.23
CA LEU A 152 -2.65 -4.12 -6.11
C LEU A 152 -3.93 -4.46 -5.35
N ALA A 153 -4.77 -3.48 -5.02
CA ALA A 153 -6.01 -3.74 -4.29
C ALA A 153 -6.96 -4.65 -5.09
N TRP A 154 -7.10 -4.42 -6.39
CA TRP A 154 -7.87 -5.29 -7.27
C TRP A 154 -7.29 -6.70 -7.37
N LEU A 155 -5.97 -6.81 -7.59
CA LEU A 155 -5.27 -8.09 -7.68
C LEU A 155 -5.43 -8.89 -6.38
N LEU A 156 -5.22 -8.28 -5.22
CA LEU A 156 -5.37 -8.93 -3.92
C LEU A 156 -6.81 -9.38 -3.67
N ALA A 157 -7.80 -8.54 -4.00
CA ALA A 157 -9.21 -8.90 -3.82
C ALA A 157 -9.58 -10.13 -4.64
N ARG A 158 -9.14 -10.17 -5.92
CA ARG A 158 -9.39 -11.28 -6.82
C ARG A 158 -8.68 -12.57 -6.38
N GLU A 159 -7.37 -12.50 -6.13
CA GLU A 159 -6.52 -13.68 -5.89
C GLU A 159 -6.65 -14.26 -4.47
N LEU A 160 -7.14 -13.48 -3.51
CA LEU A 160 -7.42 -13.93 -2.15
C LEU A 160 -8.90 -14.25 -1.91
N GLY A 161 -9.75 -14.11 -2.94
CA GLY A 161 -11.19 -14.38 -2.81
C GLY A 161 -11.88 -13.46 -1.81
N ALA A 162 -11.53 -12.18 -1.80
CA ALA A 162 -12.16 -11.21 -0.91
C ALA A 162 -13.64 -11.04 -1.26
N GLY A 163 -14.49 -10.97 -0.24
CA GLY A 163 -15.93 -10.75 -0.43
C GLY A 163 -16.25 -9.32 -0.87
N GLU A 164 -15.41 -8.36 -0.48
CA GLU A 164 -15.53 -6.96 -0.89
C GLU A 164 -14.16 -6.32 -1.10
N LEU A 165 -14.12 -5.40 -2.06
CA LEU A 165 -13.04 -4.46 -2.32
C LEU A 165 -13.59 -3.04 -2.12
N ILE A 166 -13.01 -2.30 -1.19
CA ILE A 166 -13.48 -0.96 -0.78
C ILE A 166 -12.41 0.07 -1.14
N PHE A 167 -12.81 1.13 -1.82
CA PHE A 167 -11.95 2.29 -2.12
C PHE A 167 -12.41 3.48 -1.28
N VAL A 168 -11.46 4.05 -0.53
CA VAL A 168 -11.64 5.25 0.30
C VAL A 168 -10.84 6.39 -0.26
#